data_AF-A0A085WAT1-F1
#
_entry.id   AF-A0A085WAT1-F1
#
_cell.length_a   1.000
_cell.length_b   1.000
_cell.length_c   1.000
_cell.angle_alpha   90.00
_cell.angle_beta   90.00
_cell.angle_gamma   90.00
#
_symmetry.space_group_name_H-M   'P 1'
#
loop_
_entity.id
_entity.type
_entity.pdbx_description
1 polymer ?
#
loop_
_entity_poly.entity_id
_entity_poly.type
_entity_poly.pdbx_seq_one_letter_code
_entity_poly.pdbx_strand_id
1 'polypeptide(L)'
;MVIDVTILCLVIFFALIGAISGAAKQIAQMVGMAVAYFASKRLGPVLGPKLAGSFGDSQLAGVLVASVLVFVVVLITVRYALVALLQRLMAGKDPNNRGPDRMIGFVLGGTKVALICYVVMSALTFVEQHVVVAGKKLGISPKDSKAFGLVRSHNLFEMTQFAPIKDFVRVAQASTDPERARKLQNDPAYKALRQDPRFQRALKEDSLRRALEQGDTQALLRSNLILQLIQDPEFAARLGAAAQASDR
;
A
#
# COMPACT_ATOMS: atom_id res chain seq x y z
N MET A 1 4.97 19.23 -14.85
CA MET A 1 6.42 19.53 -14.80
C MET A 1 6.91 19.98 -13.43
N VAL A 2 6.35 21.01 -12.78
CA VAL A 2 6.85 21.49 -11.46
C VAL A 2 6.92 20.37 -10.43
N ILE A 3 5.85 19.58 -10.27
CA ILE A 3 5.81 18.44 -9.35
C ILE A 3 6.89 17.40 -9.67
N ASP A 4 7.11 17.09 -10.95
CA ASP A 4 8.10 16.11 -11.37
C ASP A 4 9.51 16.57 -10.97
N VAL A 5 9.81 17.86 -11.17
CA VAL A 5 11.10 18.46 -10.77
C VAL A 5 11.25 18.47 -9.25
N THR A 6 10.20 18.82 -8.50
CA THR A 6 10.23 18.79 -7.03
C THR A 6 10.52 17.38 -6.50
N ILE A 7 9.85 16.35 -7.04
CA ILE A 7 10.08 14.96 -6.65
C ILE A 7 11.51 14.54 -7.01
N LEU A 8 11.98 14.86 -8.21
CA LEU A 8 13.34 14.55 -8.63
C LEU A 8 14.39 15.20 -7.71
N CYS A 9 14.21 16.49 -7.38
CA CYS A 9 15.08 17.20 -6.45
C CYS A 9 15.10 16.55 -5.07
N LEU A 10 13.93 16.15 -4.54
CA LEU A 10 13.85 15.44 -3.26
C LEU A 10 14.55 14.08 -3.32
N VAL A 11 14.31 13.29 -4.35
CA VAL A 11 14.95 11.97 -4.53
C VAL A 11 16.46 12.12 -4.60
N ILE A 12 16.98 13.06 -5.40
CA ILE A 12 18.43 13.30 -5.51
C ILE A 12 19.00 13.77 -4.18
N PHE A 13 18.35 14.73 -3.52
CA PHE A 13 18.80 15.25 -2.22
C PHE A 13 18.92 14.14 -1.17
N PHE A 14 17.91 13.29 -1.05
CA PHE A 14 17.94 12.17 -0.10
C PHE A 14 18.83 11.01 -0.54
N ALA A 15 19.06 10.82 -1.84
CA ALA A 15 20.07 9.91 -2.35
C ALA A 15 21.48 10.39 -1.97
N LEU A 16 21.77 11.69 -2.08
CA LEU A 16 23.04 12.26 -1.64
C LEU A 16 23.25 12.13 -0.12
N ILE A 17 22.24 12.45 0.69
CA ILE A 17 22.27 12.18 2.14
C ILE A 17 22.51 10.70 2.41
N GLY A 18 21.89 9.84 1.61
CA GLY A 18 22.05 8.41 1.70
C GLY A 18 23.48 7.95 1.41
N ALA A 19 24.11 8.53 0.39
CA ALA A 19 25.51 8.29 0.05
C ALA A 19 26.45 8.72 1.16
N ILE A 20 26.22 9.90 1.75
CA ILE A 20 27.01 10.43 2.86
C ILE A 20 26.85 9.57 4.12
N SER A 21 25.63 9.11 4.39
CA SER A 21 25.31 8.29 5.56
C SER A 21 25.89 6.87 5.46
N GLY A 22 25.99 6.33 4.25
CA GLY A 22 26.38 4.94 3.99
C GLY A 22 25.22 3.95 4.15
N ALA A 23 25.32 2.81 3.46
CA ALA A 23 24.33 1.74 3.50
C ALA A 23 24.22 1.10 4.89
N ALA A 24 25.35 0.88 5.56
CA ALA A 24 25.37 0.27 6.88
C ALA A 24 24.49 1.01 7.90
N LYS A 25 24.54 2.35 7.89
CA LYS A 25 23.71 3.18 8.80
C LYS A 25 22.24 3.14 8.43
N GLN A 26 21.91 3.12 7.13
CA GLN A 26 20.51 3.07 6.69
C GLN A 26 19.87 1.72 6.98
N ILE A 27 20.57 0.62 6.70
CA ILE A 27 20.10 -0.73 7.00
C ILE A 27 19.94 -0.90 8.51
N ALA A 28 20.95 -0.52 9.30
CA ALA A 28 20.87 -0.59 10.76
C ALA A 28 19.72 0.25 11.34
N GLN A 29 19.43 1.42 10.75
CA GLN A 29 18.28 2.23 11.15
C GLN A 29 16.95 1.52 10.84
N MET A 30 16.78 0.97 9.63
CA MET A 30 15.55 0.27 9.23
C MET A 30 15.31 -0.98 10.08
N VAL A 31 16.33 -1.82 10.23
CA VAL A 31 16.26 -3.03 11.05
C VAL A 31 16.07 -2.66 12.53
N GLY A 32 16.80 -1.65 13.02
CA GLY A 32 16.65 -1.14 14.38
C GLY A 32 15.24 -0.67 14.68
N MET A 33 14.60 0.08 13.76
CA MET A 33 13.20 0.50 13.92
C MET A 33 12.23 -0.68 13.96
N ALA A 34 12.41 -1.67 13.07
CA ALA A 34 11.56 -2.86 13.06
C ALA A 34 11.68 -3.66 14.36
N VAL A 35 12.92 -3.95 14.80
CA VAL A 35 13.18 -4.69 16.04
C VAL A 35 12.68 -3.91 17.26
N ALA A 36 12.92 -2.60 17.33
CA ALA A 36 12.44 -1.74 18.40
C ALA A 36 10.91 -1.73 18.50
N TYR A 37 10.21 -1.69 17.36
CA TYR A 37 8.75 -1.74 17.33
C TYR A 37 8.19 -3.07 17.87
N PHE A 38 8.75 -4.21 17.44
CA PHE A 38 8.31 -5.51 17.96
C PHE A 38 8.69 -5.71 19.43
N ALA A 39 9.85 -5.23 19.84
CA ALA A 39 10.30 -5.28 21.24
C ALA A 39 9.43 -4.41 22.14
N SER A 40 9.13 -3.17 21.75
CA SER A 40 8.29 -2.27 22.55
C SER A 40 6.86 -2.81 22.70
N LYS A 41 6.30 -3.40 21.64
CA LYS A 41 4.96 -4.03 21.69
C LYS A 41 4.89 -5.17 22.71
N ARG A 42 5.97 -5.95 22.88
CA ARG A 42 5.99 -7.08 23.83
C ARG A 42 6.45 -6.71 25.23
N LEU A 43 7.49 -5.89 25.36
CA LEU A 43 8.12 -5.57 26.64
C LEU A 43 7.48 -4.36 27.32
N GLY A 44 6.86 -3.45 26.56
CA GLY A 44 6.17 -2.26 27.10
C GLY A 44 5.07 -2.62 28.10
N PRO A 45 4.15 -3.56 27.80
CA PRO A 45 3.13 -4.01 28.75
C PRO A 45 3.70 -4.76 29.97
N VAL A 46 4.86 -5.41 29.83
CA VAL A 46 5.51 -6.15 30.93
C VAL A 46 6.21 -5.19 31.91
N LEU A 47 6.81 -4.12 31.39
CA LEU A 47 7.53 -3.11 32.17
C LEU A 47 6.63 -1.97 32.64
N GLY A 48 5.49 -1.76 31.98
CA GLY A 48 4.51 -0.72 32.30
C GLY A 48 4.03 -0.71 33.75
N PRO A 49 3.60 -1.85 34.32
CA PRO A 49 3.17 -1.92 35.73
C PRO A 49 4.27 -1.54 36.72
N LYS A 50 5.54 -1.84 36.40
CA LYS A 50 6.68 -1.47 37.26
C LYS A 50 6.98 0.03 37.21
N LEU A 51 6.65 0.69 36.11
CA LEU A 51 6.83 2.13 35.91
C LEU A 51 5.59 2.95 36.29
N ALA A 52 4.42 2.32 36.43
CA ALA A 52 3.18 2.98 36.83
C ALA A 52 3.28 3.63 38.22
N GLY A 53 4.03 3.01 39.15
CA GLY A 53 4.27 3.54 40.48
C GLY A 53 5.02 4.88 40.52
N SER A 54 5.74 5.24 39.45
CA SER A 54 6.41 6.54 39.33
C SER A 54 5.52 7.66 38.76
N PHE A 55 4.35 7.34 38.21
CA PHE A 55 3.48 8.27 37.47
C PHE A 55 2.06 8.39 38.06
N GLY A 56 1.89 8.11 39.35
CA GLY A 56 0.62 8.32 40.06
C GLY A 56 -0.48 7.33 39.67
N ASP A 57 -0.13 6.04 39.57
CA ASP A 57 -1.05 4.89 39.40
C ASP A 57 -1.83 4.80 38.09
N SER A 58 -1.60 5.70 37.13
CA SER A 58 -2.14 5.54 35.78
C SER A 58 -1.41 4.43 35.02
N GLN A 59 -2.00 3.23 35.01
CA GLN A 59 -1.46 2.07 34.29
C GLN A 59 -1.26 2.33 32.79
N LEU A 60 -2.15 3.10 32.17
CA LEU A 60 -2.02 3.47 30.76
C LEU A 60 -0.81 4.38 30.52
N ALA A 61 -0.58 5.37 31.38
CA ALA A 61 0.59 6.24 31.29
C ALA A 61 1.89 5.44 31.49
N GLY A 62 1.90 4.53 32.49
CA GLY A 62 3.03 3.64 32.75
C GLY A 62 3.38 2.75 31.55
N VAL A 63 2.38 2.13 30.92
CA VAL A 63 2.58 1.27 29.73
C VAL A 63 3.06 2.09 28.52
N LEU A 64 2.49 3.28 28.28
CA LEU A 64 2.92 4.14 27.18
C LEU A 64 4.38 4.60 27.35
N VAL A 65 4.73 5.11 28.53
CA VAL A 65 6.10 5.55 28.83
C VAL A 65 7.07 4.38 28.75
N ALA A 66 6.72 3.22 29.32
CA ALA A 66 7.53 2.01 29.23
C ALA A 66 7.75 1.57 27.78
N SER A 67 6.70 1.60 26.95
CA SER A 67 6.77 1.23 25.54
C SER A 67 7.69 2.18 24.76
N VAL A 68 7.59 3.48 25.01
CA VAL A 68 8.46 4.49 24.37
C VAL A 68 9.90 4.32 24.82
N LEU A 69 10.15 4.13 26.12
CA LEU A 69 11.50 3.91 26.65
C LEU A 69 12.13 2.65 26.07
N VAL A 70 11.41 1.52 26.06
CA VAL A 70 11.87 0.29 25.42
C VAL A 70 12.18 0.52 23.95
N PHE A 71 11.29 1.20 23.22
CA PHE A 71 11.51 1.48 21.81
C PHE A 71 12.81 2.25 21.60
N VAL A 72 13.03 3.34 22.34
CA VAL A 72 14.22 4.18 22.20
C VAL A 72 15.49 3.42 22.57
N VAL A 73 15.48 2.70 23.70
CA VAL A 73 16.64 1.94 24.16
C VAL A 73 16.99 0.84 23.16
N VAL A 74 16.02 0.01 22.77
CA VAL A 74 16.25 -1.07 21.79
C VAL A 74 16.69 -0.52 20.45
N LEU A 75 16.07 0.57 19.97
CA LEU A 75 16.45 1.22 18.71
C LEU A 75 17.93 1.64 18.74
N ILE A 76 18.34 2.34 19.80
CA ILE A 76 19.73 2.80 19.96
C ILE A 76 20.67 1.59 20.04
N THR A 77 20.42 0.64 20.93
CA THR A 77 21.27 -0.53 21.12
C THR A 77 21.43 -1.35 19.84
N VAL A 78 20.32 -1.70 19.18
CA VAL A 78 20.34 -2.49 17.94
C VAL A 78 20.98 -1.72 16.81
N ARG A 79 20.69 -0.43 16.66
CA ARG A 79 21.30 0.40 15.62
C ARG A 79 22.81 0.47 15.79
N TYR A 80 23.32 0.78 16.99
CA TYR A 80 24.77 0.86 17.20
C TYR A 80 25.45 -0.51 17.04
N ALA A 81 24.85 -1.58 17.56
CA ALA A 81 25.37 -2.94 17.39
C ALA A 81 25.42 -3.36 15.91
N LEU A 82 24.35 -3.11 15.15
CA LEU A 82 24.29 -3.42 13.72
C LEU A 82 25.23 -2.56 12.91
N VAL A 83 25.34 -1.25 13.19
CA VAL A 83 26.32 -0.39 12.51
C VAL A 83 27.72 -0.91 12.75
N ALA A 84 28.09 -1.22 14.00
CA ALA A 84 29.41 -1.74 14.33
C ALA A 84 29.68 -3.10 13.64
N LEU A 85 28.69 -4.00 13.64
CA LEU A 85 28.79 -5.30 12.97
C LEU A 85 28.91 -5.15 11.46
N LEU A 86 28.04 -4.37 10.83
CA LEU A 86 28.03 -4.13 9.38
C LEU A 86 29.30 -3.43 8.94
N GLN A 87 29.80 -2.45 9.70
CA GLN A 87 31.10 -1.84 9.42
C GLN A 87 32.23 -2.85 9.55
N ARG A 88 32.22 -3.72 10.56
CA ARG A 88 33.24 -4.77 10.71
C ARG A 88 33.21 -5.80 9.58
N LEU A 89 32.02 -6.17 9.11
CA LEU A 89 31.84 -7.11 8.00
C LEU A 89 32.17 -6.49 6.64
N MET A 90 31.84 -5.21 6.43
CA MET A 90 32.10 -4.49 5.17
C MET A 90 33.53 -3.94 5.07
N ALA A 91 34.22 -3.70 6.20
CA ALA A 91 35.59 -3.17 6.23
C ALA A 91 36.68 -4.21 5.92
N GLY A 92 36.36 -5.33 5.25
CA GLY A 92 37.38 -6.30 4.84
C GLY A 92 38.55 -5.67 4.07
N LYS A 93 39.77 -6.17 4.30
CA LYS A 93 41.13 -5.82 3.78
C LYS A 93 41.52 -4.34 3.59
N ASP A 94 40.65 -3.44 3.15
CA ASP A 94 40.96 -2.03 2.93
C ASP A 94 39.94 -1.08 3.59
N PRO A 95 40.29 -0.48 4.74
CA PRO A 95 39.48 0.54 5.42
C PRO A 95 39.15 1.78 4.58
N ASN A 96 39.85 1.95 3.45
CA ASN A 96 39.73 3.11 2.57
C ASN A 96 38.71 2.90 1.43
N ASN A 97 38.29 1.66 1.15
CA ASN A 97 37.33 1.39 0.06
C ASN A 97 35.87 1.54 0.52
N ARG A 98 35.47 2.78 0.82
CA ARG A 98 34.09 3.14 1.19
C ARG A 98 33.15 3.35 0.00
N GLY A 99 33.63 3.13 -1.23
CA GLY A 99 32.86 3.36 -2.47
C GLY A 99 31.54 2.58 -2.52
N PRO A 100 31.55 1.24 -2.30
CA PRO A 100 30.34 0.43 -2.34
C PRO A 100 29.29 0.81 -1.29
N ASP A 101 29.72 1.10 -0.05
CA ASP A 101 28.82 1.52 1.04
C ASP A 101 28.11 2.85 0.72
N ARG A 102 28.81 3.79 0.07
CA ARG A 102 28.23 5.06 -0.40
C ARG A 102 27.29 4.86 -1.58
N MET A 103 27.64 4.02 -2.54
CA MET A 103 26.78 3.74 -3.70
C MET A 103 25.48 3.05 -3.27
N ILE A 104 25.55 2.03 -2.41
CA ILE A 104 24.36 1.37 -1.87
C ILE A 104 23.57 2.36 -1.00
N GLY A 105 24.25 3.20 -0.22
CA GLY A 105 23.63 4.29 0.53
C GLY A 105 22.87 5.27 -0.37
N PHE A 106 23.42 5.63 -1.53
CA PHE A 106 22.77 6.48 -2.52
C PHE A 106 21.48 5.86 -3.05
N VAL A 107 21.55 4.60 -3.48
CA VAL A 107 20.41 3.87 -4.03
C VAL A 107 19.32 3.74 -2.97
N LEU A 108 19.64 3.27 -1.75
CA LEU A 108 18.67 3.14 -0.67
C LEU A 108 18.03 4.49 -0.29
N GLY A 109 18.86 5.55 -0.27
CA GLY A 109 18.42 6.91 0.05
C GLY A 109 17.45 7.49 -0.98
N GLY A 110 17.70 7.27 -2.27
CA GLY A 110 16.82 7.70 -3.35
C GLY A 110 15.56 6.84 -3.47
N THR A 111 15.72 5.51 -3.46
CA THR A 111 14.62 4.55 -3.61
C THR A 111 13.56 4.73 -2.54
N LYS A 112 13.93 4.89 -1.26
CA LYS A 112 12.95 5.07 -0.18
C LYS A 112 12.07 6.31 -0.40
N VAL A 113 12.66 7.42 -0.85
CA VAL A 113 11.94 8.68 -1.05
C VAL A 113 11.10 8.61 -2.31
N ALA A 114 11.61 8.00 -3.38
CA ALA A 114 10.84 7.73 -4.58
C ALA A 114 9.59 6.89 -4.26
N LEU A 115 9.72 5.85 -3.44
CA LEU A 115 8.58 5.04 -2.98
C LEU A 115 7.60 5.83 -2.12
N ILE A 116 8.08 6.67 -1.19
CA ILE A 116 7.21 7.54 -0.39
C ILE A 116 6.45 8.51 -1.28
N CYS A 117 7.12 9.20 -2.21
CA CYS A 117 6.49 10.09 -3.17
C CYS A 117 5.47 9.35 -4.04
N TYR A 118 5.78 8.13 -4.48
CA TYR A 118 4.86 7.29 -5.24
C TYR A 118 3.58 6.94 -4.47
N VAL A 119 3.70 6.55 -3.19
CA VAL A 119 2.56 6.27 -2.31
C VAL A 119 1.73 7.53 -2.06
N VAL A 120 2.37 8.66 -1.75
CA VAL A 120 1.68 9.94 -1.51
C VAL A 120 0.93 10.39 -2.77
N MET A 121 1.56 10.31 -3.94
CA MET A 121 0.88 10.61 -5.19
C MET A 121 -0.29 9.64 -5.45
N SER A 122 -0.12 8.34 -5.19
CA SER A 122 -1.19 7.34 -5.34
C SER A 122 -2.39 7.68 -4.47
N ALA A 123 -2.14 8.13 -3.24
CA ALA A 123 -3.19 8.58 -2.32
C ALA A 123 -3.86 9.87 -2.83
N LEU A 124 -3.08 10.84 -3.31
CA LEU A 124 -3.62 12.10 -3.86
C LEU A 124 -4.47 11.88 -5.10
N THR A 125 -4.03 11.03 -6.04
CA THR A 125 -4.81 10.68 -7.23
C THR A 125 -6.09 9.95 -6.83
N PHE A 126 -6.01 9.03 -5.88
CA PHE A 126 -7.17 8.32 -5.37
C PHE A 126 -8.20 9.29 -4.75
N VAL A 127 -7.76 10.22 -3.90
CA VAL A 127 -8.65 11.23 -3.29
C VAL A 127 -9.26 12.14 -4.35
N GLU A 128 -8.49 12.61 -5.33
CA GLU A 128 -9.01 13.44 -6.44
C GLU A 128 -10.10 12.72 -7.25
N GLN A 129 -9.92 11.43 -7.52
CA GLN A 129 -10.85 10.65 -8.33
C GLN A 129 -12.16 10.31 -7.59
N HIS A 130 -12.11 10.17 -6.26
CA HIS A 130 -13.22 9.62 -5.46
C HIS A 130 -13.90 10.62 -4.54
N VAL A 131 -13.19 11.64 -4.07
CA VAL A 131 -13.72 12.60 -3.09
C VAL A 131 -14.17 13.86 -3.82
N VAL A 132 -15.48 14.01 -3.94
CA VAL A 132 -16.10 15.24 -4.44
C VAL A 132 -16.46 16.10 -3.24
N VAL A 133 -15.65 17.13 -2.96
CA VAL A 133 -15.94 18.11 -1.90
C VAL A 133 -16.71 19.27 -2.53
N ALA A 134 -17.92 19.54 -2.03
CA ALA A 134 -18.75 20.66 -2.49
C ALA A 134 -19.02 20.69 -4.02
N GLY A 135 -19.26 19.51 -4.62
CA GLY A 135 -19.62 19.39 -6.04
C GLY A 135 -18.48 19.68 -7.04
N LYS A 136 -17.26 19.96 -6.56
CA LYS A 136 -16.09 20.18 -7.41
C LYS A 136 -15.06 19.08 -7.15
N LYS A 137 -14.53 18.48 -8.23
CA LYS A 137 -13.36 17.62 -8.12
C LYS A 137 -12.18 18.48 -7.65
N LEU A 138 -11.43 17.99 -6.67
CA LEU A 138 -10.21 18.63 -6.20
C LEU A 138 -9.18 18.61 -7.33
N GLY A 139 -9.12 19.68 -8.14
CA GLY A 139 -8.21 19.81 -9.28
C GLY A 139 -6.76 20.01 -8.86
N ILE A 140 -6.24 19.10 -8.05
CA ILE A 140 -4.89 19.14 -7.48
C ILE A 140 -3.88 18.55 -8.48
N SER A 141 -4.30 17.71 -9.44
CA SER A 141 -3.39 17.10 -10.41
C SER A 141 -3.10 18.04 -11.58
N PRO A 142 -1.83 18.45 -11.79
CA PRO A 142 -1.44 19.13 -13.02
C PRO A 142 -1.53 18.16 -14.20
N LYS A 143 -2.13 18.60 -15.31
CA LYS A 143 -2.25 17.78 -16.54
C LYS A 143 -0.88 17.41 -17.15
N ASP A 144 0.16 18.19 -16.84
CA ASP A 144 1.49 18.08 -17.48
C ASP A 144 2.52 17.31 -16.63
N SER A 145 2.10 16.47 -15.68
CA SER A 145 3.02 15.69 -14.84
C SER A 145 3.11 14.23 -15.29
N LYS A 146 4.33 13.80 -15.67
CA LYS A 146 4.62 12.40 -16.03
C LYS A 146 4.52 11.48 -14.82
N ALA A 147 4.92 11.97 -13.65
CA ALA A 147 4.82 11.23 -12.39
C ALA A 147 3.35 10.93 -12.03
N PHE A 148 2.46 11.91 -12.18
CA PHE A 148 1.01 11.70 -12.02
C PHE A 148 0.42 10.76 -13.08
N GLY A 149 0.87 10.84 -14.33
CA GLY A 149 0.45 9.89 -15.38
C GLY A 149 0.85 8.44 -15.07
N LEU A 150 2.08 8.23 -14.59
CA LEU A 150 2.57 6.91 -14.18
C LEU A 150 1.79 6.38 -12.96
N VAL A 151 1.54 7.23 -11.96
CA VAL A 151 0.75 6.85 -10.78
C VAL A 151 -0.69 6.54 -11.15
N ARG A 152 -1.34 7.29 -12.05
CA ARG A 152 -2.71 7.00 -12.49
C ARG A 152 -2.83 5.64 -13.18
N SER A 153 -1.81 5.22 -13.93
CA SER A 153 -1.81 3.90 -14.59
C SER A 153 -1.50 2.75 -13.62
N HIS A 154 -0.77 3.01 -12.54
CA HIS A 154 -0.31 2.00 -11.58
C HIS A 154 -0.72 2.33 -10.13
N ASN A 155 -1.88 2.93 -9.91
CA ASN A 155 -2.23 3.42 -8.58
C ASN A 155 -2.39 2.26 -7.58
N LEU A 156 -1.61 2.29 -6.49
CA LEU A 156 -1.60 1.26 -5.44
C LEU A 156 -2.99 1.08 -4.77
N PHE A 157 -3.75 2.16 -4.65
CA PHE A 157 -5.06 2.14 -4.00
C PHE A 157 -6.17 1.69 -4.97
N GLU A 158 -6.01 2.00 -6.26
CA GLU A 158 -6.92 1.48 -7.28
C GLU A 158 -6.78 -0.04 -7.46
N MET A 159 -5.57 -0.58 -7.39
CA MET A 159 -5.32 -2.02 -7.51
C MET A 159 -5.96 -2.84 -6.37
N THR A 160 -6.16 -2.25 -5.19
CA THR A 160 -6.73 -2.96 -4.03
C THR A 160 -8.23 -2.72 -3.86
N GLN A 161 -8.74 -1.53 -4.21
CA GLN A 161 -10.15 -1.18 -4.01
C GLN A 161 -11.04 -1.40 -5.24
N PHE A 162 -10.47 -1.47 -6.45
CA PHE A 162 -11.23 -1.75 -7.68
C PHE A 162 -11.05 -3.15 -8.25
N ALA A 163 -10.25 -4.00 -7.61
CA ALA A 163 -10.18 -5.41 -7.98
C ALA A 163 -11.59 -6.05 -8.07
N PRO A 164 -12.50 -5.85 -7.09
CA PRO A 164 -13.84 -6.43 -7.17
C PRO A 164 -14.67 -5.93 -8.36
N ILE A 165 -14.44 -4.70 -8.84
CA ILE A 165 -15.17 -4.16 -10.01
C ILE A 165 -14.62 -4.74 -11.29
N LYS A 166 -13.30 -4.83 -11.44
CA LYS A 166 -12.68 -5.47 -12.60
C LYS A 166 -13.05 -6.94 -12.68
N ASP A 167 -13.05 -7.62 -11.52
CA ASP A 167 -13.50 -9.00 -11.38
C ASP A 167 -15.00 -9.12 -11.73
N PHE A 168 -15.82 -8.15 -11.33
CA PHE A 168 -17.24 -8.12 -11.68
C PHE A 168 -17.46 -7.98 -13.19
N VAL A 169 -16.77 -7.03 -13.85
CA VAL A 169 -16.84 -6.88 -15.31
C VAL A 169 -16.43 -8.18 -16.00
N ARG A 170 -15.33 -8.78 -15.54
CA ARG A 170 -14.79 -10.00 -16.12
C ARG A 170 -15.76 -11.17 -15.98
N VAL A 171 -16.29 -11.42 -14.77
CA VAL A 171 -17.25 -12.49 -14.51
C VAL A 171 -18.56 -12.25 -15.26
N ALA A 172 -19.04 -11.02 -15.32
CA ALA A 172 -20.26 -10.67 -16.06
C ALA A 172 -20.10 -10.87 -17.58
N GLN A 173 -18.98 -10.42 -18.17
CA GLN A 173 -18.68 -10.66 -19.59
C GLN A 173 -18.52 -12.16 -19.88
N ALA A 174 -17.76 -12.87 -19.04
CA ALA A 174 -17.56 -14.30 -19.17
C ALA A 174 -18.85 -15.12 -18.93
N SER A 175 -19.83 -14.59 -18.20
CA SER A 175 -21.17 -15.19 -18.06
C SER A 175 -22.05 -15.04 -19.30
N THR A 176 -21.74 -14.06 -20.16
CA THR A 176 -22.47 -13.76 -21.39
C THR A 176 -21.88 -14.49 -22.61
N ASP A 177 -20.60 -14.89 -22.53
CA ASP A 177 -19.90 -15.67 -23.54
C ASP A 177 -20.18 -17.19 -23.38
N PRO A 178 -20.71 -17.89 -24.41
CA PRO A 178 -21.07 -19.31 -24.34
C PRO A 178 -19.92 -20.25 -23.94
N GLU A 179 -18.68 -19.96 -24.33
CA GLU A 179 -17.53 -20.83 -24.03
C GLU A 179 -17.01 -20.61 -22.61
N ARG A 180 -16.86 -19.36 -22.20
CA ARG A 180 -16.40 -19.00 -20.85
C ARG A 180 -17.46 -19.30 -19.79
N ALA A 181 -18.74 -19.18 -20.14
CA ALA A 181 -19.84 -19.52 -19.24
C ALA A 181 -19.84 -21.00 -18.86
N ARG A 182 -19.46 -21.91 -19.76
CA ARG A 182 -19.35 -23.35 -19.45
C ARG A 182 -18.26 -23.64 -18.43
N LYS A 183 -17.13 -22.92 -18.51
CA LYS A 183 -16.04 -23.03 -17.53
C LYS A 183 -16.45 -22.50 -16.17
N LEU A 184 -17.11 -21.33 -16.15
CA LEU A 184 -17.64 -20.72 -14.93
C LEU A 184 -18.74 -21.55 -14.26
N GLN A 185 -19.58 -22.26 -15.02
CA GLN A 185 -20.67 -23.08 -14.47
C GLN A 185 -20.22 -24.18 -13.51
N ASN A 186 -18.97 -24.63 -13.63
CA ASN A 186 -18.39 -25.66 -12.75
C ASN A 186 -17.77 -25.06 -11.48
N ASP A 187 -17.58 -23.75 -11.42
CA ASP A 187 -16.95 -23.07 -10.30
C ASP A 187 -17.92 -22.86 -9.12
N PRO A 188 -17.56 -23.25 -7.88
CA PRO A 188 -18.43 -23.11 -6.72
C PRO A 188 -18.66 -21.64 -6.33
N ALA A 189 -17.70 -20.74 -6.56
CA ALA A 189 -17.85 -19.32 -6.26
C ALA A 189 -18.81 -18.65 -7.26
N TYR A 190 -18.74 -19.01 -8.54
CA TYR A 190 -19.71 -18.53 -9.53
C TYR A 190 -21.14 -19.04 -9.27
N LYS A 191 -21.30 -20.30 -8.82
CA LYS A 191 -22.63 -20.82 -8.41
C LYS A 191 -23.22 -19.99 -7.27
N ALA A 192 -22.41 -19.63 -6.28
CA ALA A 192 -22.83 -18.78 -5.16
C ALA A 192 -23.18 -17.35 -5.62
N LEU A 193 -22.40 -16.77 -6.56
CA LEU A 193 -22.71 -15.46 -7.14
C LEU A 193 -24.01 -15.48 -7.93
N ARG A 194 -24.26 -16.53 -8.72
CA ARG A 194 -25.50 -16.69 -9.51
C ARG A 194 -26.74 -16.81 -8.63
N GLN A 195 -26.61 -17.32 -7.41
CA GLN A 195 -27.70 -17.39 -6.44
C GLN A 195 -27.97 -16.05 -5.74
N ASP A 196 -27.05 -15.07 -5.81
CA ASP A 196 -27.23 -13.77 -5.17
C ASP A 196 -28.25 -12.91 -5.96
N PRO A 197 -29.37 -12.46 -5.33
CA PRO A 197 -30.37 -11.61 -5.96
C PRO A 197 -29.83 -10.26 -6.44
N ARG A 198 -28.78 -9.74 -5.80
CA ARG A 198 -28.13 -8.47 -6.14
C ARG A 198 -27.31 -8.61 -7.43
N PHE A 199 -26.60 -9.73 -7.59
CA PHE A 199 -25.84 -10.03 -8.81
C PHE A 199 -26.77 -10.19 -10.02
N GLN A 200 -27.86 -10.93 -9.87
CA GLN A 200 -28.86 -11.08 -10.94
C GLN A 200 -29.51 -9.76 -11.34
N ARG A 201 -29.79 -8.88 -10.37
CA ARG A 201 -30.31 -7.54 -10.63
C ARG A 201 -29.32 -6.70 -11.42
N ALA A 202 -28.05 -6.73 -11.04
CA ALA A 202 -27.00 -5.99 -11.72
C ALA A 202 -26.82 -6.43 -13.20
N LEU A 203 -27.00 -7.72 -13.51
CA LEU A 203 -26.95 -8.23 -14.88
C LEU A 203 -28.21 -7.94 -15.73
N LYS A 204 -29.35 -7.63 -15.08
CA LYS A 204 -30.61 -7.34 -15.77
C LYS A 204 -30.83 -5.86 -16.04
N GLU A 205 -30.12 -4.97 -15.36
CA GLU A 205 -30.28 -3.53 -15.49
C GLU A 205 -29.66 -3.03 -16.81
N ASP A 206 -30.45 -2.37 -17.66
CA ASP A 206 -30.01 -1.95 -19.01
C ASP A 206 -28.83 -0.97 -18.99
N SER A 207 -28.78 -0.10 -17.98
CA SER A 207 -27.68 0.87 -17.77
C SER A 207 -26.36 0.15 -17.50
N LEU A 208 -26.40 -0.90 -16.67
CA LEU A 208 -25.24 -1.69 -16.27
C LEU A 208 -24.80 -2.63 -17.39
N ARG A 209 -25.72 -3.25 -18.13
CA ARG A 209 -25.37 -4.10 -19.29
C ARG A 209 -24.59 -3.33 -20.34
N ARG A 210 -25.04 -2.12 -20.69
CA ARG A 210 -24.31 -1.26 -21.64
C ARG A 210 -22.92 -0.88 -21.11
N ALA A 211 -22.82 -0.54 -19.83
CA ALA A 211 -21.53 -0.25 -19.20
C ALA A 211 -20.59 -1.47 -19.19
N LEU A 212 -21.12 -2.68 -19.01
CA LEU A 212 -20.38 -3.93 -19.05
C LEU A 212 -19.89 -4.29 -20.45
N GLU A 213 -20.72 -4.09 -21.47
CA GLU A 213 -20.37 -4.31 -22.87
C GLU A 213 -19.28 -3.33 -23.34
N GLN A 214 -19.35 -2.08 -22.87
CA GLN A 214 -18.38 -1.03 -23.20
C GLN A 214 -17.11 -1.06 -22.33
N GLY A 215 -17.08 -1.89 -21.29
CA GLY A 215 -15.99 -1.91 -20.30
C GLY A 215 -15.87 -0.62 -19.49
N ASP A 216 -16.94 0.18 -19.41
CA ASP A 216 -16.96 1.46 -18.71
C ASP A 216 -17.10 1.26 -17.19
N THR A 217 -15.95 1.04 -16.55
CA THR A 217 -15.83 0.91 -15.09
C THR A 217 -16.29 2.16 -14.33
N GLN A 218 -16.28 3.36 -14.95
CA GLN A 218 -16.75 4.58 -14.29
C GLN A 218 -18.27 4.64 -14.23
N ALA A 219 -18.96 4.16 -15.26
CA ALA A 219 -20.42 4.05 -15.24
C ALA A 219 -20.90 3.04 -14.19
N LEU A 220 -20.18 1.93 -14.02
CA LEU A 220 -20.47 0.92 -12.98
C LEU A 220 -20.30 1.49 -11.56
N LEU A 221 -19.27 2.30 -11.33
CA LEU A 221 -19.02 2.97 -10.05
C LEU A 221 -20.08 3.99 -9.64
N ARG A 222 -20.87 4.49 -10.58
CA ARG A 222 -21.98 5.41 -10.29
C ARG A 222 -23.23 4.69 -9.80
N SER A 223 -23.31 3.37 -9.95
CA SER A 223 -24.44 2.58 -9.49
C SER A 223 -24.29 2.23 -8.01
N ASN A 224 -25.27 2.68 -7.21
CA ASN A 224 -25.36 2.32 -5.80
C ASN A 224 -25.41 0.79 -5.58
N LEU A 225 -25.99 0.03 -6.52
CA LEU A 225 -26.06 -1.42 -6.45
C LEU A 225 -24.66 -2.05 -6.56
N ILE A 226 -23.85 -1.57 -7.50
CA ILE A 226 -22.46 -2.03 -7.68
C ILE A 226 -21.61 -1.65 -6.46
N LEU A 227 -21.75 -0.42 -5.96
CA LEU A 227 -21.02 0.03 -4.76
C LEU A 227 -21.36 -0.81 -3.53
N GLN A 228 -22.62 -1.18 -3.33
CA GLN A 228 -23.03 -2.08 -2.24
C GLN A 228 -22.49 -3.50 -2.39
N LEU A 229 -22.46 -4.02 -3.63
CA LEU A 229 -21.95 -5.34 -3.94
C LEU A 229 -20.44 -5.46 -3.68
N ILE A 230 -19.65 -4.46 -4.08
CA ILE A 230 -18.19 -4.50 -3.90
C ILE A 230 -17.73 -4.20 -2.47
N GLN A 231 -18.56 -3.52 -1.67
CA GLN A 231 -18.28 -3.27 -0.25
C GLN A 231 -18.53 -4.50 0.62
N ASP A 232 -19.25 -5.49 0.12
CA ASP A 232 -19.48 -6.77 0.77
C ASP A 232 -18.23 -7.66 0.63
N PRO A 233 -17.48 -7.94 1.72
CA PRO A 233 -16.21 -8.64 1.65
C PRO A 233 -16.36 -10.10 1.20
N GLU A 234 -17.51 -10.72 1.51
CA GLU A 234 -17.78 -12.10 1.11
C GLU A 234 -18.10 -12.17 -0.38
N PHE A 235 -18.86 -11.19 -0.88
CA PHE A 235 -19.15 -11.07 -2.32
C PHE A 235 -17.90 -10.76 -3.14
N ALA A 236 -17.05 -9.84 -2.68
CA ALA A 236 -15.78 -9.49 -3.32
C ALA A 236 -14.83 -10.69 -3.41
N ALA A 237 -14.74 -11.51 -2.34
CA ALA A 237 -13.92 -12.72 -2.34
C ALA A 237 -14.42 -13.77 -3.36
N ARG A 238 -15.75 -13.96 -3.45
CA ARG A 238 -16.37 -14.86 -4.42
C ARG A 238 -16.17 -14.37 -5.86
N LEU A 239 -16.23 -13.06 -6.08
CA LEU A 239 -15.94 -12.42 -7.36
C LEU A 239 -14.51 -12.66 -7.84
N GLY A 240 -13.53 -12.45 -6.96
CA GLY A 240 -12.13 -12.71 -7.30
C GLY A 240 -11.85 -14.17 -7.63
N ALA A 241 -12.46 -15.10 -6.89
CA ALA A 241 -12.35 -16.54 -7.18
C ALA A 241 -12.97 -16.92 -8.54
N ALA A 242 -14.17 -16.42 -8.84
CA ALA A 242 -14.84 -16.66 -10.11
C ALA A 242 -14.10 -16.01 -11.30
N ALA A 243 -13.51 -14.82 -11.10
CA ALA A 243 -12.72 -14.13 -12.12
C ALA A 243 -11.43 -14.88 -12.47
N GLN A 244 -10.79 -15.54 -11.50
CA GLN A 244 -9.63 -16.41 -11.76
C GLN A 244 -10.03 -17.69 -12.50
N ALA A 245 -11.22 -18.23 -12.21
CA ALA A 245 -11.75 -19.40 -12.90
C ALA A 245 -12.11 -19.13 -14.37
N SER A 246 -12.50 -17.88 -14.72
CA SER A 246 -12.77 -17.52 -16.11
C SER A 246 -11.52 -17.39 -17.00
N ASP A 247 -10.34 -17.21 -16.39
CA ASP A 247 -9.07 -17.04 -17.11
C ASP A 247 -8.32 -18.36 -17.36
N ARG A 248 -8.72 -19.46 -16.70
CA ARG A 248 -8.19 -20.82 -16.91
C ARG A 248 -8.96 -21.54 -18.00
#